data_AF-A0A183D987-F1
#
_entry.id   AF-A0A183D987-F1
#
_cell.length_a   1.000
_cell.length_b   1.000
_cell.length_c   1.000
_cell.angle_alpha   90.00
_cell.angle_beta   90.00
_cell.angle_gamma   90.00
#
_symmetry.space_group_name_H-M   'P 1'
#
loop_
_entity.id
_entity.type
_entity.pdbx_description
1 polymer ?
#
loop_
_entity_poly.entity_id
_entity_poly.type
_entity_poly.pdbx_seq_one_letter_code
_entity_poly.pdbx_strand_id
1 'polypeptide(L)'
;MLKVRYNATNFLEKNKDPLNDSAVAVLKHCKGNQLLLDIWTDYQTQEEAAEAAKAGIEGGRKKGKSASFMTVSMIYRESLTNLMNMLYQTHPHFIRCIIPNEKKASGVIDSALVLNQLTCNGVLEGIRICRKGYPNRMLYGDFKHRYAILAADAAKDSDEKKASLGITDFLCNSGNLNDEEFRLGGTKIFFKAGILARLEDMRDEALRVVMTNFQARIRAFLGLADRRRRIQQKSGLMLIQRNIRSWCTLRTWEWFKLYGRVKPMLKAGKEAEEIEKLNEKIKVLENSLQKEEGNRKDLETQVYWKFLNCPTQAFSDFYSSPSELAEMCTEKRHKRKRNDI
;
A
#
# COMPACT_ATOMS: atom_id res chain seq x y z
N MET A 1 22.80 -15.39 32.17
CA MET A 1 23.38 -15.70 30.84
C MET A 1 23.70 -17.19 30.81
N LEU A 2 23.05 -17.96 29.94
CA LEU A 2 23.29 -19.39 29.83
C LEU A 2 24.66 -19.64 29.16
N LYS A 3 25.50 -20.47 29.77
CA LYS A 3 26.80 -20.85 29.20
C LYS A 3 26.61 -22.08 28.31
N VAL A 4 26.82 -21.91 27.01
CA VAL A 4 26.80 -23.01 26.04
C VAL A 4 28.20 -23.62 25.94
N ARG A 5 28.30 -24.95 26.05
CA ARG A 5 29.54 -25.69 25.81
C ARG A 5 29.60 -26.11 24.34
N TYR A 6 30.65 -25.69 23.64
CA TYR A 6 30.90 -26.08 22.26
C TYR A 6 31.94 -27.19 22.20
N ASN A 7 31.72 -28.16 21.30
CA ASN A 7 32.74 -29.12 20.88
C ASN A 7 33.26 -28.68 19.51
N ALA A 8 34.57 -28.43 19.40
CA ALA A 8 35.23 -27.91 18.20
C ALA A 8 35.71 -28.98 17.21
N THR A 9 35.56 -30.27 17.53
CA THR A 9 35.94 -31.36 16.62
C THR A 9 35.19 -31.26 15.29
N ASN A 10 35.90 -31.40 14.17
CA ASN A 10 35.40 -31.38 12.79
C ASN A 10 34.77 -30.04 12.33
N PHE A 11 35.07 -28.91 12.98
CA PHE A 11 34.59 -27.60 12.52
C PHE A 11 35.13 -27.23 11.13
N LEU A 12 36.39 -27.57 10.83
CA LEU A 12 37.00 -27.29 9.53
C LEU A 12 36.35 -28.09 8.41
N GLU A 13 36.02 -29.36 8.64
CA GLU A 13 35.33 -30.21 7.67
C GLU A 13 33.92 -29.68 7.38
N LYS A 14 33.16 -29.34 8.43
CA LYS A 14 31.82 -28.73 8.28
C LYS A 14 31.84 -27.39 7.54
N ASN A 15 32.90 -26.60 7.71
CA ASN A 15 33.01 -25.29 7.06
C ASN A 15 33.47 -25.39 5.59
N LYS A 16 34.07 -26.51 5.20
CA LYS A 16 34.46 -26.82 3.82
C LYS A 16 33.35 -27.52 3.03
N ASP A 17 32.43 -28.19 3.73
CA ASP A 17 31.32 -28.98 3.16
C ASP A 17 31.75 -29.91 2.00
N PRO A 18 32.73 -30.81 2.24
CA PRO A 18 33.29 -31.62 1.16
C PRO A 18 32.28 -32.67 0.69
N LEU A 19 31.88 -32.60 -0.58
CA LEU A 19 31.15 -33.65 -1.28
C LEU A 19 32.10 -34.46 -2.16
N ASN A 20 31.73 -35.71 -2.47
CA ASN A 20 32.50 -36.54 -3.39
C ASN A 20 32.27 -36.06 -4.83
N ASP A 21 33.31 -35.51 -5.45
CA ASP A 21 33.26 -34.94 -6.80
C ASP A 21 32.83 -35.95 -7.87
N SER A 22 33.23 -37.23 -7.74
CA SER A 22 32.81 -38.30 -8.66
C SER A 22 31.31 -38.58 -8.57
N ALA A 23 30.74 -38.52 -7.37
CA ALA A 23 29.31 -38.71 -7.18
C ALA A 23 28.51 -37.53 -7.75
N VAL A 24 29.00 -36.30 -7.54
CA VAL A 24 28.40 -35.08 -8.09
C VAL A 24 28.40 -35.10 -9.62
N ALA A 25 29.50 -35.53 -10.25
CA ALA A 25 29.60 -35.63 -11.71
C ALA A 25 28.58 -36.61 -12.31
N VAL A 26 28.36 -37.76 -11.68
CA VAL A 26 27.33 -38.72 -12.11
C VAL A 26 25.92 -38.12 -12.00
N LEU A 27 25.65 -37.37 -10.93
CA LEU A 27 24.35 -36.71 -10.73
C LEU A 27 24.11 -35.59 -11.75
N LYS A 28 25.14 -34.79 -12.08
CA LYS A 28 25.10 -33.76 -13.14
C LYS A 28 24.89 -34.31 -14.55
N HIS A 29 25.32 -35.55 -14.82
CA HIS A 29 25.24 -36.17 -16.16
C HIS A 29 24.15 -37.23 -16.29
N CYS A 30 23.25 -37.34 -15.31
CA CYS A 30 22.16 -38.29 -15.33
C CYS A 30 21.15 -37.97 -16.47
N LYS A 31 21.05 -38.85 -17.46
CA LYS A 31 20.15 -38.67 -18.63
C LYS A 31 18.70 -39.12 -18.41
N GLY A 32 18.36 -39.57 -17.20
CA GLY A 32 17.06 -40.18 -16.88
C GLY A 32 16.07 -39.29 -16.12
N ASN A 33 16.52 -38.18 -15.52
CA ASN A 33 15.66 -37.33 -14.70
C ASN A 33 16.03 -35.84 -14.85
N GLN A 34 15.14 -35.05 -15.44
CA GLN A 34 15.36 -33.62 -15.69
C GLN A 34 15.45 -32.80 -14.40
N LEU A 35 14.67 -33.15 -13.36
CA LEU A 35 14.72 -32.45 -12.06
C LEU A 35 16.10 -32.57 -11.40
N LEU A 36 16.77 -33.70 -11.59
CA LEU A 36 18.10 -33.92 -11.04
C LEU A 36 19.13 -33.03 -11.76
N LEU A 37 19.01 -32.85 -13.07
CA LEU A 37 19.86 -31.92 -13.81
C LEU A 37 19.68 -30.49 -13.29
N ASP A 38 18.43 -30.05 -13.10
CA ASP A 38 18.09 -28.71 -12.61
C ASP A 38 18.62 -28.42 -11.18
N ILE A 39 18.59 -29.40 -10.28
CA ILE A 39 19.08 -29.23 -8.89
C ILE A 39 20.60 -29.06 -8.85
N TRP A 40 21.34 -29.72 -9.75
CA TRP A 40 22.80 -29.78 -9.73
C TRP A 40 23.48 -28.83 -10.73
N THR A 41 22.74 -28.00 -11.46
CA THR A 41 23.30 -27.01 -12.41
C THR A 41 24.23 -26.01 -11.74
N ASP A 42 23.85 -25.57 -10.54
CA ASP A 42 24.48 -24.44 -9.85
C ASP A 42 25.65 -24.88 -8.95
N TYR A 43 25.78 -26.18 -8.71
CA TYR A 43 26.84 -26.73 -7.88
C TYR A 43 28.15 -26.76 -8.66
N GLN A 44 29.15 -25.97 -8.24
CA GLN A 44 30.50 -26.03 -8.79
C GLN A 44 31.39 -26.87 -7.88
N THR A 45 32.02 -27.90 -8.43
CA THR A 45 33.01 -28.70 -7.69
C THR A 45 34.27 -27.86 -7.40
N GLN A 46 35.02 -28.24 -6.36
CA GLN A 46 36.26 -27.53 -6.01
C GLN A 46 37.31 -27.68 -7.12
N GLU A 47 37.28 -28.79 -7.87
CA GLU A 47 38.13 -29.03 -9.03
C GLU A 47 37.75 -28.13 -10.22
N GLU A 48 36.46 -28.03 -10.58
CA GLU A 48 35.98 -27.12 -11.64
C GLU A 48 36.25 -25.65 -11.30
N ALA A 49 36.11 -25.26 -10.03
CA ALA A 49 36.40 -23.90 -9.56
C ALA A 49 37.91 -23.59 -9.52
N ALA A 50 38.75 -24.59 -9.24
CA ALA A 50 40.21 -24.48 -9.28
C ALA A 50 40.76 -24.45 -10.72
N GLU A 51 40.14 -25.17 -11.65
CA GLU A 51 40.44 -25.12 -13.08
C GLU A 51 40.02 -23.77 -13.69
N ALA A 52 38.84 -23.26 -13.35
CA ALA A 52 38.39 -21.93 -13.76
C ALA A 52 39.31 -20.80 -13.23
N ALA A 53 39.90 -20.98 -12.04
CA ALA A 53 40.88 -20.05 -11.48
C ALA A 53 42.26 -20.12 -12.17
N LYS A 54 42.66 -21.29 -12.69
CA LYS A 54 43.90 -21.47 -13.46
C LYS A 54 43.78 -21.00 -14.92
N ALA A 55 42.58 -20.99 -15.48
CA ALA A 55 42.34 -20.65 -16.89
C ALA A 55 42.34 -19.13 -17.21
N GLY A 56 42.44 -18.23 -16.23
CA GLY A 56 42.79 -16.83 -16.46
C GLY A 56 41.94 -16.06 -17.49
N ILE A 57 40.63 -16.32 -17.58
CA ILE A 57 39.78 -15.62 -18.57
C ILE A 57 39.37 -14.23 -18.04
N GLU A 58 40.13 -13.22 -18.45
CA GLU A 58 39.74 -11.80 -18.39
C GLU A 58 38.59 -11.53 -19.38
N GLY A 59 37.34 -11.60 -18.95
CA GLY A 59 36.23 -11.29 -19.87
C GLY A 59 34.83 -11.56 -19.37
N GLY A 60 34.43 -10.99 -18.23
CA GLY A 60 33.03 -11.03 -17.80
C GLY A 60 32.86 -10.55 -16.37
N ARG A 61 32.21 -9.38 -16.21
CA ARG A 61 31.76 -8.72 -14.97
C ARG A 61 32.38 -9.23 -13.67
N LYS A 62 33.21 -8.38 -13.04
CA LYS A 62 33.75 -8.43 -11.67
C LYS A 62 32.80 -9.03 -10.60
N LYS A 63 32.57 -10.34 -10.63
CA LYS A 63 32.22 -11.16 -9.48
C LYS A 63 33.54 -11.85 -9.16
N GLY A 64 34.31 -11.18 -8.29
CA GLY A 64 35.76 -11.32 -8.20
C GLY A 64 36.25 -12.71 -7.79
N LYS A 65 37.58 -12.84 -7.81
CA LYS A 65 38.49 -13.94 -7.45
C LYS A 65 38.27 -14.61 -6.07
N SER A 66 37.07 -14.51 -5.52
CA SER A 66 36.68 -14.89 -4.16
C SER A 66 35.73 -16.09 -4.13
N ALA A 67 35.03 -16.40 -5.22
CA ALA A 67 34.01 -17.46 -5.22
C ALA A 67 34.57 -18.87 -4.97
N SER A 68 35.80 -19.17 -5.38
CA SER A 68 36.42 -20.50 -5.22
C SER A 68 36.99 -20.78 -3.82
N PHE A 69 36.99 -19.80 -2.92
CA PHE A 69 37.46 -19.93 -1.53
C PHE A 69 36.46 -19.40 -0.50
N MET A 70 35.21 -19.13 -0.90
CA MET A 70 34.17 -18.75 0.06
C MET A 70 33.78 -19.97 0.88
N THR A 71 34.30 -20.06 2.11
CA THR A 71 33.83 -21.03 3.10
C THR A 71 32.35 -20.83 3.39
N VAL A 72 31.67 -21.89 3.82
CA VAL A 72 30.26 -21.87 4.20
C VAL A 72 29.94 -20.73 5.18
N SER A 73 30.82 -20.49 6.15
CA SER A 73 30.67 -19.39 7.12
C SER A 73 30.69 -18.00 6.48
N MET A 74 31.47 -17.79 5.42
CA MET A 74 31.55 -16.50 4.72
C MET A 74 30.26 -16.20 3.94
N ILE A 75 29.71 -17.22 3.27
CA ILE A 75 28.44 -17.12 2.55
C ILE A 75 27.30 -16.78 3.52
N TYR A 76 27.21 -17.49 4.65
CA TYR A 76 26.21 -17.19 5.67
C TYR A 76 26.39 -15.80 6.28
N ARG A 77 27.63 -15.35 6.51
CA ARG A 77 27.89 -14.02 7.04
C ARG A 77 27.41 -12.91 6.10
N GLU A 78 27.67 -13.03 4.80
CA GLU A 78 27.21 -12.07 3.80
C GLU A 78 25.67 -12.03 3.73
N SER A 79 25.04 -13.20 3.67
CA SER A 79 23.58 -13.33 3.67
C SER A 79 22.94 -12.73 4.94
N LEU A 80 23.49 -13.02 6.13
CA LEU A 80 23.04 -12.47 7.40
C LEU A 80 23.21 -10.95 7.47
N THR A 81 24.30 -10.40 6.91
CA THR A 81 24.52 -8.95 6.87
C THR A 81 23.48 -8.27 5.99
N ASN A 82 23.19 -8.85 4.82
CA ASN A 82 22.15 -8.34 3.93
C ASN A 82 20.76 -8.40 4.57
N LEU A 83 20.45 -9.50 5.25
CA LEU A 83 19.20 -9.65 6.01
C LEU A 83 19.10 -8.60 7.13
N MET A 84 20.17 -8.38 7.89
CA MET A 84 20.18 -7.36 8.95
C MET A 84 19.97 -5.96 8.39
N ASN A 85 20.62 -5.61 7.27
CA ASN A 85 20.41 -4.31 6.61
C ASN A 85 18.94 -4.11 6.20
N MET A 86 18.31 -5.15 5.66
CA MET A 86 16.88 -5.12 5.32
C MET A 86 16.03 -4.92 6.57
N LEU A 87 16.29 -5.67 7.65
CA LEU A 87 15.54 -5.56 8.90
C LEU A 87 15.67 -4.17 9.53
N TYR A 88 16.85 -3.55 9.50
CA TYR A 88 17.06 -2.18 10.03
C TYR A 88 16.32 -1.09 9.26
N GLN A 89 15.98 -1.33 7.98
CA GLN A 89 15.19 -0.41 7.17
C GLN A 89 13.68 -0.54 7.41
N THR A 90 13.24 -1.61 8.07
CA THR A 90 11.83 -1.88 8.35
C THR A 90 11.41 -1.43 9.76
N HIS A 91 10.10 -1.42 10.02
CA HIS A 91 9.56 -1.20 11.36
C HIS A 91 9.30 -2.56 12.05
N PRO A 92 10.15 -2.98 13.02
CA PRO A 92 10.04 -4.32 13.60
C PRO A 92 8.91 -4.42 14.63
N HIS A 93 8.21 -5.55 14.61
CA HIS A 93 7.27 -5.95 15.65
C HIS A 93 7.80 -7.22 16.33
N PHE A 94 7.88 -7.20 17.67
CA PHE A 94 8.52 -8.26 18.44
C PHE A 94 7.49 -9.19 19.10
N ILE A 95 7.64 -10.50 18.88
CA ILE A 95 6.96 -11.55 19.62
C ILE A 95 8.03 -12.32 20.39
N ARG A 96 7.94 -12.36 21.73
CA ARG A 96 8.87 -13.11 22.58
C ARG A 96 8.20 -14.37 23.08
N CYS A 97 8.61 -15.51 22.54
CA CYS A 97 8.15 -16.82 23.00
C CYS A 97 8.86 -17.21 24.30
N ILE A 98 8.12 -17.78 25.25
CA ILE A 98 8.64 -18.27 26.54
C ILE A 98 8.40 -19.77 26.64
N ILE A 99 9.43 -20.51 27.03
CA ILE A 99 9.34 -21.95 27.25
C ILE A 99 8.76 -22.19 28.66
N PRO A 100 7.60 -22.86 28.80
CA PRO A 100 6.96 -23.02 30.10
C PRO A 100 7.60 -24.11 30.96
N ASN A 101 8.10 -25.20 30.36
CA ASN A 101 8.77 -26.30 31.06
C ASN A 101 9.69 -27.09 30.09
N GLU A 102 10.69 -27.79 30.63
CA GLU A 102 11.59 -28.64 29.83
C GLU A 102 11.01 -30.02 29.52
N LYS A 103 10.01 -30.46 30.31
CA LYS A 103 9.36 -31.78 30.17
C LYS A 103 8.44 -31.87 28.93
N LYS A 104 8.24 -30.77 28.20
CA LYS A 104 7.31 -30.64 27.07
C LYS A 104 5.87 -31.04 27.42
N ALA A 105 5.46 -30.88 28.68
CA ALA A 105 4.11 -31.20 29.15
C ALA A 105 3.18 -29.99 28.97
N SER A 106 1.95 -30.21 28.54
CA SER A 106 0.93 -29.15 28.49
C SER A 106 0.44 -28.80 29.91
N GLY A 107 0.08 -27.54 30.14
CA GLY A 107 -0.50 -27.07 31.41
C GLY A 107 0.47 -26.98 32.60
N VAL A 108 1.72 -27.44 32.47
CA VAL A 108 2.74 -27.35 33.51
C VAL A 108 3.64 -26.14 33.25
N ILE A 109 3.87 -25.31 34.28
CA ILE A 109 4.78 -24.16 34.21
C ILE A 109 5.82 -24.28 35.32
N ASP A 110 7.09 -24.15 34.94
CA ASP A 110 8.21 -24.03 35.86
C ASP A 110 8.56 -22.54 36.05
N SER A 111 8.30 -22.04 37.26
CA SER A 111 8.51 -20.63 37.62
C SER A 111 9.97 -20.21 37.56
N ALA A 112 10.91 -21.08 37.96
CA ALA A 112 12.34 -20.73 37.99
C ALA A 112 12.89 -20.58 36.57
N LEU A 113 12.48 -21.49 35.68
CA LEU A 113 12.84 -21.45 34.26
C LEU A 113 12.27 -20.20 33.57
N VAL A 114 11.00 -19.87 33.80
CA VAL A 114 10.35 -18.68 33.20
C VAL A 114 10.98 -17.40 33.74
N LEU A 115 11.26 -17.31 35.04
CA LEU A 115 11.88 -16.12 35.64
C LEU A 115 13.25 -15.84 35.01
N ASN A 116 14.10 -16.86 34.87
CA ASN A 116 15.41 -16.71 34.24
C ASN A 116 15.31 -16.24 32.78
N GLN A 117 14.32 -16.74 32.02
CA GLN A 117 14.06 -16.27 30.66
C GLN A 117 13.62 -14.80 30.61
N LEU A 118 12.71 -14.38 31.49
CA LEU A 118 12.23 -12.99 31.53
C LEU A 118 13.36 -12.00 31.86
N THR A 119 14.25 -12.37 32.78
CA THR A 119 15.43 -11.58 33.12
C THR A 119 16.45 -11.56 31.99
N CYS A 120 16.81 -12.71 31.41
CA CYS A 120 17.82 -12.79 30.34
C CYS A 120 17.36 -12.13 29.03
N ASN A 121 16.06 -12.21 28.71
CA ASN A 121 15.49 -11.59 27.51
C ASN A 121 15.22 -10.08 27.68
N GLY A 122 15.47 -9.51 28.88
CA GLY A 122 15.23 -8.10 29.18
C GLY A 122 13.76 -7.70 29.09
N VAL A 123 12.84 -8.61 29.40
CA VAL A 123 11.39 -8.34 29.29
C VAL A 123 10.97 -7.29 30.31
N LEU A 124 11.53 -7.31 31.52
CA LEU A 124 11.24 -6.33 32.56
C LEU A 124 11.69 -4.92 32.17
N GLU A 125 12.89 -4.80 31.59
CA GLU A 125 13.43 -3.55 31.05
C GLU A 125 12.59 -3.06 29.88
N GLY A 126 12.18 -3.97 28.98
CA GLY A 126 11.28 -3.66 27.88
C GLY A 126 9.95 -3.08 28.37
N ILE A 127 9.30 -3.71 29.36
CA ILE A 127 8.06 -3.22 29.95
C ILE A 127 8.29 -1.85 30.62
N ARG A 128 9.40 -1.67 31.34
CA ARG A 128 9.75 -0.40 31.99
C ARG A 128 9.89 0.74 30.97
N ILE A 129 10.54 0.49 29.84
CA ILE A 129 10.67 1.45 28.74
C ILE A 129 9.30 1.70 28.10
N CYS A 130 8.51 0.67 27.82
CA CYS A 130 7.17 0.84 27.24
C CYS A 130 6.21 1.64 28.15
N ARG A 131 6.32 1.50 29.48
CA ARG A 131 5.50 2.26 30.45
C ARG A 131 5.88 3.74 30.52
N LYS A 132 7.17 4.05 30.44
CA LYS A 132 7.68 5.44 30.45
C LYS A 132 7.59 6.10 29.07
N GLY A 133 7.68 5.31 28.02
CA GLY A 133 7.70 5.74 26.65
C GLY A 133 6.31 5.95 26.06
N TYR A 134 6.32 6.47 24.84
CA TYR A 134 5.14 6.71 24.02
C TYR A 134 5.31 5.92 22.71
N PRO A 135 4.79 4.68 22.65
CA PRO A 135 5.02 3.79 21.51
C PRO A 135 4.34 4.28 20.23
N ASN A 136 3.18 4.93 20.35
CA ASN A 136 2.41 5.41 19.22
C ASN A 136 2.87 6.81 18.82
N ARG A 137 3.20 7.00 17.54
CA ARG A 137 3.73 8.25 16.99
C ARG A 137 2.98 8.62 15.73
N MET A 138 2.42 9.82 15.69
CA MET A 138 1.65 10.30 14.54
C MET A 138 2.15 11.65 14.07
N LEU A 139 2.10 11.89 12.76
CA LEU A 139 2.35 13.20 12.18
C LEU A 139 1.20 14.15 12.51
N TYR A 140 1.49 15.45 12.61
CA TYR A 140 0.47 16.46 12.89
C TYR A 140 -0.62 16.50 11.81
N GLY A 141 -0.26 16.48 10.53
CA GLY A 141 -1.21 16.41 9.42
C GLY A 141 -2.16 15.21 9.50
N ASP A 142 -1.63 14.02 9.78
CA ASP A 142 -2.43 12.79 9.92
C ASP A 142 -3.38 12.86 11.13
N PHE A 143 -2.88 13.37 12.26
CA PHE A 143 -3.66 13.52 13.49
C PHE A 143 -4.81 14.52 13.28
N LYS A 144 -4.50 15.69 12.71
CA LYS A 144 -5.50 16.70 12.34
C LYS A 144 -6.57 16.11 11.43
N HIS A 145 -6.17 15.46 10.33
CA HIS A 145 -7.12 14.92 9.37
C HIS A 145 -8.03 13.83 9.98
N ARG A 146 -7.48 12.93 10.80
CA ARG A 146 -8.25 11.85 11.43
C ARG A 146 -9.24 12.37 12.48
N TYR A 147 -8.81 13.27 13.34
CA TYR A 147 -9.59 13.71 14.51
C TYR A 147 -10.31 15.05 14.31
N ALA A 148 -10.25 15.63 13.10
CA ALA A 148 -11.02 16.82 12.75
C ALA A 148 -12.53 16.68 13.02
N ILE A 149 -13.07 15.47 12.95
CA ILE A 149 -14.49 15.22 13.21
C ILE A 149 -14.87 15.38 14.67
N LEU A 150 -13.93 15.19 15.60
CA LEU A 150 -14.15 15.31 17.04
C LEU A 150 -14.15 16.78 17.48
N ALA A 151 -13.32 17.61 16.84
CA ALA A 151 -13.19 19.03 17.15
C ALA A 151 -13.06 19.85 15.86
N ALA A 152 -14.19 20.06 15.17
CA ALA A 152 -14.23 20.71 13.87
C ALA A 152 -13.74 22.18 13.92
N ASP A 153 -13.97 22.90 15.02
CA ASP A 153 -13.56 24.30 15.14
C ASP A 153 -12.05 24.45 15.30
N ALA A 154 -11.43 23.63 16.15
CA ALA A 154 -9.97 23.59 16.30
C ALA A 154 -9.25 23.11 15.03
N ALA A 155 -9.89 22.22 14.26
CA ALA A 155 -9.30 21.68 13.04
C ALA A 155 -9.28 22.66 11.84
N LYS A 156 -9.97 23.81 11.93
CA LYS A 156 -10.02 24.81 10.85
C LYS A 156 -8.71 25.56 10.66
N ASP A 157 -7.86 25.61 11.68
CA ASP A 157 -6.58 26.32 11.60
C ASP A 157 -5.67 25.74 10.52
N SER A 158 -5.04 26.61 9.72
CA SER A 158 -4.14 26.21 8.63
C SER A 158 -2.90 25.49 9.16
N ASP A 159 -2.34 25.98 10.28
CA ASP A 159 -1.17 25.40 10.93
C ASP A 159 -1.49 24.04 11.57
N GLU A 160 -0.93 22.96 11.03
CA GLU A 160 -1.20 21.59 11.49
C GLU A 160 -0.90 21.37 12.98
N LYS A 161 0.17 21.99 13.47
CA LYS A 161 0.58 21.89 14.87
C LYS A 161 -0.40 22.61 15.81
N LYS A 162 -0.84 23.83 15.45
CA LYS A 162 -1.83 24.58 16.24
C LYS A 162 -3.19 23.91 16.22
N ALA A 163 -3.62 23.43 15.06
CA ALA A 163 -4.85 22.66 14.93
C ALA A 163 -4.82 21.40 15.81
N SER A 164 -3.71 20.66 15.78
CA SER A 164 -3.56 19.46 16.62
C SER A 164 -3.53 19.78 18.11
N LEU A 165 -2.90 20.89 18.51
CA LEU A 165 -2.94 21.40 19.88
C LEU A 165 -4.37 21.71 20.31
N GLY A 166 -5.12 22.48 19.51
CA GLY A 166 -6.51 22.81 19.82
C GLY A 166 -7.40 21.57 19.91
N ILE A 167 -7.16 20.54 19.09
CA ILE A 167 -7.86 19.25 19.19
C ILE A 167 -7.50 18.55 20.50
N THR A 168 -6.22 18.48 20.89
CA THR A 168 -5.81 17.85 22.16
C THR A 168 -6.35 18.61 23.37
N ASP A 169 -6.37 19.94 23.32
CA ASP A 169 -6.89 20.79 24.39
C ASP A 169 -8.40 20.61 24.55
N PHE A 170 -9.14 20.55 23.44
CA PHE A 170 -10.56 20.23 23.44
C PHE A 170 -10.83 18.86 24.07
N LEU A 171 -10.03 17.85 23.72
CA LEU A 171 -10.15 16.50 24.28
C LEU A 171 -9.79 16.46 25.78
N CYS A 172 -8.81 17.25 26.21
CA CYS A 172 -8.42 17.40 27.61
C CYS A 172 -9.54 18.06 28.43
N ASN A 173 -10.10 19.16 27.92
CA ASN A 173 -11.24 19.86 28.53
C ASN A 173 -12.50 18.98 28.61
N SER A 174 -12.68 18.08 27.64
CA SER A 174 -13.78 17.12 27.62
C SER A 174 -13.57 15.93 28.58
N GLY A 175 -12.43 15.84 29.28
CA GLY A 175 -12.07 14.73 30.16
C GLY A 175 -11.71 13.43 29.42
N ASN A 176 -11.54 13.49 28.09
CA ASN A 176 -11.28 12.31 27.25
C ASN A 176 -9.79 12.06 27.02
N LEU A 177 -8.91 12.94 27.51
CA LEU A 177 -7.46 12.83 27.40
C LEU A 177 -6.81 13.48 28.62
N ASN A 178 -5.77 12.87 29.17
CA ASN A 178 -4.97 13.46 30.24
C ASN A 178 -3.62 13.95 29.71
N ASP A 179 -3.03 14.95 30.35
CA ASP A 179 -1.70 15.43 29.96
C ASP A 179 -0.63 14.33 30.04
N GLU A 180 -0.69 13.40 30.99
CA GLU A 180 0.30 12.30 31.06
C GLU A 180 0.18 11.25 29.95
N GLU A 181 -0.92 11.25 29.22
CA GLU A 181 -1.25 10.26 28.19
C GLU A 181 -0.59 10.59 26.85
N PHE A 182 -0.30 11.88 26.61
CA PHE A 182 0.30 12.35 25.37
C PHE A 182 1.45 13.34 25.60
N ARG A 183 2.32 13.46 24.60
CA ARG A 183 3.37 14.48 24.53
C ARG A 183 3.47 15.02 23.11
N LEU A 184 3.70 16.33 23.02
CA LEU A 184 3.84 17.04 21.75
C LEU A 184 5.32 17.14 21.40
N GLY A 185 5.69 16.69 20.21
CA GLY A 185 7.03 16.84 19.67
C GLY A 185 7.16 18.00 18.68
N GLY A 186 8.32 18.08 18.02
CA GLY A 186 8.55 19.04 16.94
C GLY A 186 7.63 18.82 15.74
N THR A 187 7.60 17.58 15.23
CA THR A 187 6.88 17.19 14.01
C THR A 187 5.79 16.13 14.23
N LYS A 188 5.78 15.49 15.40
CA LYS A 188 4.91 14.36 15.72
C LYS A 188 4.29 14.49 17.10
N ILE A 189 3.14 13.86 17.28
CA ILE A 189 2.48 13.66 18.57
C ILE A 189 2.75 12.23 19.02
N PHE A 190 2.95 12.09 20.33
CA PHE A 190 3.31 10.84 20.99
C PHE A 190 2.22 10.44 21.96
N PHE A 191 1.74 9.20 21.87
CA PHE A 191 0.70 8.66 22.75
C PHE A 191 1.20 7.43 23.49
N LYS A 192 0.75 7.23 24.74
CA LYS A 192 0.92 5.95 25.42
C LYS A 192 0.08 4.86 24.72
N ALA A 193 0.33 3.61 25.09
CA ALA A 193 -0.46 2.48 24.58
C ALA A 193 -1.93 2.60 25.02
N GLY A 194 -2.86 2.18 24.15
CA GLY A 194 -4.30 2.15 24.44
C GLY A 194 -5.07 3.44 24.12
N ILE A 195 -4.46 4.62 24.25
CA ILE A 195 -5.16 5.90 24.04
C ILE A 195 -5.63 6.07 22.60
N LEU A 196 -4.80 5.67 21.63
CA LEU A 196 -5.16 5.79 20.22
C LEU A 196 -6.40 4.97 19.88
N ALA A 197 -6.55 3.78 20.48
CA ALA A 197 -7.75 2.96 20.31
C ALA A 197 -8.99 3.68 20.87
N ARG A 198 -8.89 4.25 22.07
CA ARG A 198 -9.98 5.05 22.68
C ARG A 198 -10.40 6.22 21.79
N LEU A 199 -9.42 6.94 21.20
CA LEU A 199 -9.71 8.06 20.30
C LEU A 199 -10.36 7.60 18.98
N GLU A 200 -9.95 6.44 18.44
CA GLU A 200 -10.58 5.85 17.25
C GLU A 200 -12.02 5.38 17.55
N ASP A 201 -12.28 4.78 18.72
CA ASP A 201 -13.65 4.41 19.13
C ASP A 201 -14.58 5.64 19.20
N MET A 202 -14.10 6.75 19.77
CA MET A 202 -14.85 8.01 19.82
C MET A 202 -15.12 8.57 18.41
N ARG A 203 -14.11 8.50 17.55
CA ARG A 203 -14.21 8.95 16.15
C ARG A 203 -15.23 8.11 15.39
N ASP A 204 -15.24 6.80 15.59
CA ASP A 204 -16.18 5.88 14.95
C ASP A 204 -17.62 6.12 15.40
N GLU A 205 -17.85 6.45 16.67
CA GLU A 205 -19.18 6.83 17.15
C GLU A 205 -19.67 8.13 16.48
N ALA A 206 -18.81 9.15 16.41
CA ALA A 206 -19.15 10.40 15.71
C ALA A 206 -19.42 10.16 14.21
N LEU A 207 -18.58 9.37 13.54
CA LEU A 207 -18.75 8.98 12.14
C LEU A 207 -20.06 8.20 11.91
N ARG A 208 -20.44 7.33 12.83
CA ARG A 208 -21.69 6.54 12.75
C ARG A 208 -22.90 7.47 12.67
N VAL A 209 -22.96 8.51 13.49
CA VAL A 209 -24.06 9.49 13.46
C VAL A 209 -24.11 10.23 12.12
N VAL A 210 -22.96 10.72 11.64
CA VAL A 210 -22.86 11.42 10.35
C VAL A 210 -23.29 10.51 9.18
N MET A 211 -22.78 9.27 9.15
CA MET A 211 -23.11 8.30 8.11
C MET A 211 -24.58 7.91 8.12
N THR A 212 -25.17 7.74 9.31
CA THR A 212 -26.60 7.43 9.44
C THR A 212 -27.47 8.56 8.87
N ASN A 213 -27.14 9.81 9.17
CA ASN A 213 -27.83 10.98 8.62
C ASN A 213 -27.69 11.10 7.10
N PHE A 214 -26.49 10.82 6.57
CA PHE A 214 -26.24 10.80 5.14
C PHE A 214 -27.07 9.72 4.43
N GLN A 215 -27.06 8.49 4.97
CA GLN A 215 -27.87 7.40 4.44
C GLN A 215 -29.37 7.70 4.51
N ALA A 216 -29.85 8.32 5.60
CA ALA A 216 -31.24 8.73 5.73
C ALA A 216 -31.66 9.70 4.61
N ARG A 217 -30.80 10.67 4.27
CA ARG A 217 -31.04 11.62 3.17
C ARG A 217 -31.07 10.93 1.81
N ILE A 218 -30.16 9.99 1.55
CA ILE A 218 -30.17 9.20 0.31
C ILE A 218 -31.45 8.39 0.19
N ARG A 219 -31.85 7.68 1.25
CA ARG A 219 -33.09 6.88 1.26
C ARG A 219 -34.32 7.76 1.05
N ALA A 220 -34.36 8.94 1.66
CA ALA A 220 -35.44 9.91 1.44
C ALA A 220 -35.50 10.39 -0.01
N PHE A 221 -34.36 10.73 -0.61
CA PHE A 221 -34.29 11.14 -2.02
C PHE A 221 -34.80 10.04 -2.97
N LEU A 222 -34.34 8.80 -2.78
CA LEU A 222 -34.79 7.65 -3.57
C LEU A 222 -36.29 7.39 -3.38
N GLY A 223 -36.79 7.48 -2.14
CA GLY A 223 -38.21 7.33 -1.83
C GLY A 223 -39.09 8.40 -2.51
N LEU A 224 -38.63 9.65 -2.55
CA LEU A 224 -39.34 10.74 -3.24
C LEU A 224 -39.34 10.56 -4.76
N ALA A 225 -38.22 10.08 -5.33
CA ALA A 225 -38.13 9.77 -6.75
C ALA A 225 -39.08 8.62 -7.15
N ASP A 226 -39.12 7.54 -6.36
CA ASP A 226 -40.05 6.42 -6.60
C ASP A 226 -41.51 6.86 -6.41
N ARG A 227 -41.81 7.67 -5.40
CA ARG A 227 -43.14 8.25 -5.21
C ARG A 227 -43.59 9.06 -6.43
N ARG A 228 -42.71 9.92 -6.97
CA ARG A 228 -43.01 10.70 -8.18
C ARG A 228 -43.32 9.79 -9.37
N ARG A 229 -42.50 8.74 -9.56
CA ARG A 229 -42.73 7.72 -10.61
C ARG A 229 -44.09 7.04 -10.46
N ARG A 230 -44.46 6.61 -9.25
CA ARG A 230 -45.75 5.95 -8.99
C ARG A 230 -46.95 6.87 -9.21
N ILE A 231 -46.83 8.15 -8.85
CA ILE A 231 -47.87 9.15 -9.12
C ILE A 231 -48.07 9.32 -10.63
N GLN A 232 -46.99 9.45 -11.40
CA GLN A 232 -47.05 9.53 -12.86
C GLN A 232 -47.66 8.26 -13.47
N GLN A 233 -47.27 7.07 -12.99
CA GLN A 233 -47.85 5.80 -13.42
C GLN A 233 -49.35 5.73 -13.14
N LYS A 234 -49.81 6.18 -11.97
CA LYS A 234 -51.24 6.21 -11.62
C LYS A 234 -52.03 7.15 -12.54
N SER A 235 -51.51 8.36 -12.79
CA SER A 235 -52.14 9.30 -13.73
C SER A 235 -52.17 8.74 -15.15
N GLY A 236 -51.06 8.14 -15.62
CA GLY A 236 -50.98 7.49 -16.92
C GLY A 236 -51.94 6.31 -17.07
N LEU A 237 -52.09 5.49 -16.03
CA LEU A 237 -53.03 4.36 -16.00
C LEU A 237 -54.47 4.83 -16.24
N MET A 238 -54.90 5.88 -15.53
CA MET A 238 -56.25 6.45 -15.72
C MET A 238 -56.46 6.96 -17.14
N LEU A 239 -55.44 7.59 -17.73
CA LEU A 239 -55.49 8.13 -19.08
C LEU A 239 -55.53 7.00 -20.14
N ILE A 240 -54.75 5.94 -19.96
CA ILE A 240 -54.77 4.74 -20.81
C ILE A 240 -56.16 4.07 -20.73
N GLN A 241 -56.69 3.85 -19.52
CA GLN A 241 -58.02 3.26 -19.35
C GLN A 241 -59.11 4.09 -20.04
N ARG A 242 -59.04 5.42 -19.94
CA ARG A 242 -59.97 6.32 -20.65
C ARG A 242 -59.80 6.20 -22.17
N ASN A 243 -58.57 6.24 -22.67
CA ASN A 243 -58.29 6.15 -24.10
C ASN A 243 -58.71 4.80 -24.69
N ILE A 244 -58.53 3.69 -23.97
CA ILE A 244 -59.00 2.36 -24.41
C ILE A 244 -60.52 2.37 -24.57
N ARG A 245 -61.25 2.92 -23.59
CA ARG A 245 -62.72 3.05 -23.69
C ARG A 245 -63.12 3.91 -24.88
N SER A 246 -62.48 5.07 -25.08
CA SER A 246 -62.72 5.92 -26.26
C SER A 246 -62.38 5.21 -27.57
N TRP A 247 -61.29 4.44 -27.61
CA TRP A 247 -60.86 3.67 -28.79
C TRP A 247 -61.86 2.57 -29.16
N CYS A 248 -62.42 1.88 -28.16
CA CYS A 248 -63.49 0.89 -28.40
C CYS A 248 -64.66 1.51 -29.17
N THR A 249 -65.02 2.76 -28.87
CA THR A 249 -66.05 3.53 -29.60
C THR A 249 -65.55 4.06 -30.95
N LEU A 250 -64.33 4.60 -31.00
CA LEU A 250 -63.77 5.24 -32.19
C LEU A 250 -63.49 4.23 -33.32
N ARG A 251 -63.04 3.01 -32.98
CA ARG A 251 -62.73 1.95 -33.95
C ARG A 251 -63.96 1.53 -34.76
N THR A 252 -65.14 1.60 -34.17
CA THR A 252 -66.40 1.30 -34.86
C THR A 252 -66.91 2.46 -35.73
N TRP A 253 -66.39 3.68 -35.55
CA TRP A 253 -66.87 4.88 -36.24
C TRP A 253 -66.40 4.94 -37.70
N GLU A 254 -67.34 5.13 -38.63
CA GLU A 254 -67.12 5.09 -40.08
C GLU A 254 -66.09 6.12 -40.58
N TRP A 255 -66.17 7.39 -40.14
CA TRP A 255 -65.24 8.44 -40.53
C TRP A 255 -63.79 8.14 -40.11
N PHE A 256 -63.59 7.50 -38.95
CA PHE A 256 -62.26 7.13 -38.47
C PHE A 256 -61.64 6.00 -39.30
N LYS A 257 -62.44 5.04 -39.79
CA LYS A 257 -61.99 3.99 -40.72
C LYS A 257 -61.49 4.58 -42.04
N LEU A 258 -62.19 5.59 -42.58
CA LEU A 258 -61.77 6.30 -43.79
C LEU A 258 -60.41 6.99 -43.59
N TYR A 259 -60.26 7.75 -42.50
CA TYR A 259 -59.00 8.42 -42.16
C TYR A 259 -57.83 7.45 -42.04
N GLY A 260 -58.04 6.29 -41.39
CA GLY A 260 -57.02 5.25 -41.24
C GLY A 260 -56.51 4.67 -42.56
N ARG A 261 -57.36 4.62 -43.60
CA ARG A 261 -56.95 4.16 -44.95
C ARG A 261 -56.20 5.24 -45.74
N VAL A 262 -56.58 6.50 -45.56
CA VAL A 262 -56.00 7.62 -46.34
C VAL A 262 -54.66 8.08 -45.76
N LYS A 263 -54.49 8.10 -44.43
CA LYS A 263 -53.29 8.63 -43.76
C LYS A 263 -51.95 7.99 -44.20
N PRO A 264 -51.82 6.66 -44.38
CA PRO A 264 -50.56 6.04 -44.79
C PRO A 264 -50.14 6.38 -46.23
N MET A 265 -51.08 6.82 -47.07
CA MET A 265 -50.82 7.24 -48.45
C MET A 265 -50.20 8.65 -48.50
N LEU A 266 -50.31 9.40 -47.40
CA LEU A 266 -49.71 10.72 -47.21
C LEU A 266 -48.35 10.56 -46.50
N LYS A 267 -47.32 10.13 -47.24
CA LYS A 267 -45.93 9.99 -46.73
C LYS A 267 -45.13 11.31 -46.72
N ALA A 268 -45.61 12.34 -47.41
CA ALA A 268 -44.92 13.62 -47.51
C ALA A 268 -44.77 14.29 -46.13
N GLY A 269 -43.52 14.57 -45.73
CA GLY A 269 -43.18 15.33 -44.51
C GLY A 269 -42.46 14.54 -43.40
N LYS A 270 -42.56 13.21 -43.36
CA LYS A 270 -41.88 12.39 -42.33
C LYS A 270 -40.38 12.19 -42.57
N GLU A 271 -39.97 12.18 -43.83
CA GLU A 271 -38.57 11.99 -44.23
C GLU A 271 -37.68 13.13 -43.71
N ALA A 272 -38.19 14.37 -43.71
CA ALA A 272 -37.46 15.52 -43.18
C ALA A 272 -37.21 15.41 -41.66
N GLU A 273 -38.21 14.95 -40.90
CA GLU A 273 -38.10 14.75 -39.45
C GLU A 273 -37.13 13.60 -39.10
N GLU A 274 -37.07 12.55 -39.92
CA GLU A 274 -36.12 11.44 -39.74
C GLU A 274 -34.68 11.87 -40.06
N ILE A 275 -34.48 12.66 -41.11
CA ILE A 275 -33.19 13.24 -41.47
C ILE A 275 -32.70 14.18 -40.36
N GLU A 276 -33.57 14.99 -39.78
CA GLU A 276 -33.23 15.88 -38.66
C GLU A 276 -32.75 15.10 -37.43
N LYS A 277 -33.46 14.03 -37.04
CA LYS A 277 -33.06 13.15 -35.92
C LYS A 277 -31.74 12.42 -36.18
N LEU A 278 -31.46 12.05 -37.43
CA LEU A 278 -30.18 11.43 -37.81
C LEU A 278 -29.04 12.44 -37.69
N ASN A 279 -29.24 13.67 -38.16
CA ASN A 279 -28.25 14.74 -38.05
C ASN A 279 -27.93 15.11 -36.59
N GLU A 280 -28.93 15.11 -35.70
CA GLU A 280 -28.69 15.31 -34.26
C GLU A 280 -27.81 14.20 -33.66
N LYS A 281 -28.07 12.93 -34.01
CA LYS A 281 -27.27 11.80 -33.52
C LYS A 281 -25.82 11.87 -34.00
N ILE A 282 -25.62 12.23 -35.27
CA ILE A 282 -24.28 12.41 -35.84
C ILE A 282 -23.50 13.46 -35.04
N LYS A 283 -24.10 14.64 -34.80
CA LYS A 283 -23.46 15.70 -34.01
C LYS A 283 -23.08 15.27 -32.60
N VAL A 284 -23.95 14.52 -31.92
CA VAL A 284 -23.66 14.02 -30.56
C VAL A 284 -22.48 13.04 -30.58
N LEU A 285 -22.45 12.14 -31.56
CA LEU A 285 -21.36 11.16 -31.71
C LEU A 285 -20.04 11.84 -32.05
N GLU A 286 -20.02 12.79 -32.98
CA GLU A 286 -18.83 13.58 -33.33
C GLU A 286 -18.25 14.31 -32.12
N ASN A 287 -19.10 14.97 -31.32
CA ASN A 287 -18.67 15.65 -30.09
C ASN A 287 -18.10 14.67 -29.05
N SER A 288 -18.72 13.49 -28.91
CA SER A 288 -18.21 12.47 -27.99
C SER A 288 -16.86 11.91 -28.44
N LEU A 289 -16.70 11.67 -29.74
CA LEU A 289 -15.46 11.17 -30.33
C LEU A 289 -14.32 12.18 -30.14
N GLN A 290 -14.57 13.45 -30.44
CA GLN A 290 -13.57 14.51 -30.29
C GLN A 290 -13.09 14.65 -28.83
N LYS A 291 -14.01 14.52 -27.86
CA LYS A 291 -13.68 14.57 -26.44
C LYS A 291 -12.80 13.38 -26.02
N GLU A 292 -13.15 12.17 -26.44
CA GLU A 292 -12.37 10.97 -26.11
C GLU A 292 -10.99 10.99 -26.79
N GLU A 293 -10.90 11.46 -28.03
CA GLU A 293 -9.61 11.63 -28.72
C GLU A 293 -8.71 12.67 -28.04
N GLY A 294 -9.27 13.77 -27.54
CA GLY A 294 -8.56 14.76 -26.73
C GLY A 294 -8.00 14.12 -25.45
N ASN A 295 -8.87 13.47 -24.67
CA ASN A 295 -8.48 12.80 -23.42
C ASN A 295 -7.38 11.76 -23.65
N ARG A 296 -7.47 10.97 -24.74
CA ARG A 296 -6.45 9.97 -25.08
C ARG A 296 -5.08 10.63 -25.33
N LYS A 297 -5.04 11.70 -26.13
CA LYS A 297 -3.79 12.42 -26.45
C LYS A 297 -3.17 13.05 -25.19
N ASP A 298 -3.99 13.61 -24.31
CA ASP A 298 -3.53 14.19 -23.05
C ASP A 298 -2.93 13.12 -22.12
N LEU A 299 -3.57 11.95 -22.03
CA LEU A 299 -3.06 10.82 -21.25
C LEU A 299 -1.78 10.23 -21.83
N GLU A 300 -1.69 10.08 -23.15
CA GLU A 300 -0.48 9.64 -23.84
C GLU A 300 0.69 10.59 -23.58
N THR A 301 0.42 11.89 -23.60
CA THR A 301 1.43 12.92 -23.29
C THR A 301 1.88 12.85 -21.83
N GLN A 302 0.95 12.69 -20.89
CA GLN A 302 1.28 12.53 -19.46
C GLN A 302 2.10 11.26 -19.18
N VAL A 303 1.76 10.15 -19.84
CA VAL A 303 2.50 8.88 -19.75
C VAL A 303 3.90 9.06 -20.34
N TYR A 304 4.01 9.60 -21.56
CA TYR A 304 5.30 9.88 -22.19
C TYR A 304 6.20 10.75 -21.31
N TRP A 305 5.66 11.84 -20.76
CA TRP A 305 6.41 12.75 -19.89
C TRP A 305 6.85 12.07 -18.60
N LYS A 306 6.00 11.24 -17.97
CA LYS A 306 6.35 10.47 -16.77
C LYS A 306 7.39 9.37 -17.03
N PHE A 307 7.32 8.67 -18.16
CA PHE A 307 8.21 7.53 -18.41
C PHE A 307 9.56 7.91 -19.03
N LEU A 308 9.66 8.96 -19.87
CA LEU A 308 10.94 9.38 -20.44
C LEU A 308 11.68 10.42 -19.59
N ASN A 309 10.98 11.41 -19.02
CA ASN A 309 11.63 12.53 -18.34
C ASN A 309 11.78 12.31 -16.83
N CYS A 310 10.89 11.57 -16.18
CA CYS A 310 10.98 11.39 -14.72
C CYS A 310 12.16 10.50 -14.28
N PRO A 311 12.47 9.36 -14.94
CA PRO A 311 13.63 8.55 -14.58
C PRO A 311 14.94 9.26 -14.88
N THR A 312 15.02 10.03 -15.98
CA THR A 312 16.22 10.78 -16.39
C THR A 312 16.47 11.99 -15.51
N GLN A 313 15.41 12.72 -15.12
CA GLN A 313 15.51 13.81 -14.14
C GLN A 313 15.90 13.27 -12.76
N ALA A 314 15.24 12.21 -12.28
CA ALA A 314 15.57 11.58 -11.01
C ALA A 314 16.97 10.96 -10.99
N PHE A 315 17.46 10.42 -12.12
CA PHE A 315 18.84 10.01 -12.27
C PHE A 315 19.78 11.21 -12.21
N SER A 316 19.53 12.25 -13.02
CA SER A 316 20.34 13.48 -13.06
C SER A 316 20.47 14.11 -11.67
N ASP A 317 19.36 14.27 -10.96
CA ASP A 317 19.33 14.85 -9.61
C ASP A 317 20.10 13.98 -8.60
N PHE A 318 20.08 12.66 -8.77
CA PHE A 318 20.86 11.73 -7.94
C PHE A 318 22.38 11.83 -8.19
N TYR A 319 22.82 12.09 -9.42
CA TYR A 319 24.23 12.28 -9.76
C TYR A 319 24.76 13.68 -9.43
N SER A 320 23.90 14.71 -9.42
CA SER A 320 24.29 16.08 -9.05
C SER A 320 24.49 16.26 -7.55
N SER A 321 23.71 15.57 -6.71
CA SER A 321 23.75 15.69 -5.24
C SER A 321 25.13 15.42 -4.60
N PRO A 322 25.91 14.40 -5.01
CA PRO A 322 27.27 14.19 -4.52
C PRO A 322 28.26 15.27 -4.97
N SER A 323 28.05 15.88 -6.14
CA SER A 323 28.93 16.92 -6.69
C SER A 323 28.72 18.25 -5.97
N GLU A 324 27.47 18.63 -5.70
CA GLU A 324 27.12 19.83 -4.93
C GLU A 324 27.61 19.73 -3.47
N LEU A 325 27.51 18.54 -2.85
CA LEU A 325 28.06 18.30 -1.52
C LEU A 325 29.60 18.37 -1.50
N ALA A 326 30.28 17.96 -2.57
CA ALA A 326 31.73 18.05 -2.70
C ALA A 326 32.19 19.52 -2.86
N GLU A 327 31.49 20.33 -3.66
CA GLU A 327 31.77 21.76 -3.82
C GLU A 327 31.50 22.55 -2.53
N MET A 328 30.43 22.24 -1.81
CA MET A 328 30.19 22.84 -0.48
C MET A 328 31.28 22.47 0.53
N CYS A 329 31.85 21.27 0.43
CA CYS A 329 32.95 20.82 1.30
C CYS A 329 34.29 21.49 0.96
N THR A 330 34.59 21.73 -0.32
CA THR A 330 35.81 22.44 -0.74
C THR A 330 35.73 23.94 -0.41
N GLU A 331 34.56 24.56 -0.57
CA GLU A 331 34.36 25.97 -0.24
C GLU A 331 34.47 26.23 1.28
N LYS A 332 33.93 25.32 2.12
CA LYS A 332 34.15 25.37 3.58
C LYS A 332 35.61 25.15 3.98
N ARG A 333 36.37 24.35 3.21
CA ARG A 333 37.81 24.15 3.44
C ARG A 333 38.63 25.39 3.09
N HIS A 334 38.27 26.09 2.01
CA HIS A 334 38.92 27.34 1.63
C HIS A 334 38.59 28.51 2.57
N LYS A 335 37.37 28.58 3.10
CA LYS A 335 36.99 29.59 4.12
C LYS A 335 37.69 29.35 5.46
N ARG A 336 37.92 28.10 5.89
CA ARG A 336 38.72 27.81 7.10
C ARG A 336 40.19 28.20 6.95
N LYS A 337 40.82 27.92 5.81
CA LYS A 337 42.23 28.30 5.56
C LYS A 337 42.49 29.81 5.46
N ARG A 338 41.46 30.64 5.24
CA ARG A 338 41.60 32.12 5.24
C ARG A 338 41.47 32.76 6.62
N ASN A 339 40.98 32.04 7.62
CA ASN A 339 40.81 32.56 8.99
C ASN A 339 41.94 32.13 9.94
N ASP A 340 42.90 31.31 9.47
CA ASP A 340 44.04 30.80 10.26
C ASP A 340 45.39 31.47 9.87
N ILE A 341 45.35 32.64 9.20
CA ILE A 341 46.46 33.57 8.97
C ILE A 341 45.98 34.94 9.43
#